data_AF-A0A2V8L544-F1
#
_entry.id   AF-A0A2V8L544-F1
#
_cell.length_a   1.000
_cell.length_b   1.000
_cell.length_c   1.000
_cell.angle_alpha   90.00
_cell.angle_beta   90.00
_cell.angle_gamma   90.00
#
_symmetry.space_group_name_H-M   'P 1'
#
loop_
_entity.id
_entity.type
_entity.pdbx_description
1 polymer ?
#
loop_
_entity_poly.entity_id
_entity_poly.type
_entity_poly.pdbx_seq_one_letter_code
_entity_poly.pdbx_strand_id
1 'polypeptide(L)'
;NGVFNARNTFAKTRDNLKRNQFGGTIGGPIIKNRLFFFAGEQATVLRSTPDQAIQFVPTAQMLTGDFTTITSPQCSTTGQINLRPPYANNHIDPSQFSPVSLAILKQPGFPTTSDPCGLVNIGRRAGSDEYLTVGRMDYQLSAKHSLFGLYLSAVYNQPSDFDPKNLLALANDELRFGVHSFVLGDTYLIGNNTVSNFRANLYRTKVPKSSPQYFDASDVGVNMYVGVPKFMRFTVANGFNLAGTGATPSNYNTTGFQFAEDISMIRGAHQIGYGVNWIHSEMNGVSQLNATAPFTFNGQITGFGPVDFLIGRPSALTQGSPSLGYYRLNYFGF
;
A
#
# COMPACT_ATOMS: atom_id res chain seq x y z
N ASN A 1 18.49 0.37 -15.75
CA ASN A 1 19.96 0.52 -15.58
C ASN A 1 20.21 1.96 -15.14
N GLY A 2 20.35 2.22 -13.82
CA GLY A 2 20.41 3.59 -13.27
C GLY A 2 21.67 4.38 -13.58
N VAL A 3 22.69 3.76 -14.18
CA VAL A 3 23.96 4.41 -14.56
C VAL A 3 23.75 5.54 -15.58
N PHE A 4 22.68 5.44 -16.39
CA PHE A 4 22.32 6.41 -17.43
C PHE A 4 21.25 7.42 -17.00
N ASN A 5 20.76 7.37 -15.75
CA ASN A 5 19.71 8.29 -15.30
C ASN A 5 20.29 9.69 -15.08
N ALA A 6 19.58 10.71 -15.56
CA ALA A 6 19.89 12.10 -15.25
C ALA A 6 19.74 12.35 -13.74
N ARG A 7 20.65 13.12 -13.14
CA ARG A 7 20.53 13.54 -11.74
C ARG A 7 19.49 14.65 -11.67
N ASN A 8 18.47 14.49 -10.83
CA ASN A 8 17.56 15.60 -10.53
C ASN A 8 18.36 16.78 -9.94
N THR A 9 18.01 18.01 -10.31
CA THR A 9 18.77 19.24 -10.04
C THR A 9 19.11 19.42 -8.55
N PHE A 10 18.23 18.93 -7.66
CA PHE A 10 18.36 19.03 -6.20
C PHE A 10 18.77 17.72 -5.50
N ALA A 11 18.95 16.61 -6.23
CA ALA A 11 19.30 15.33 -5.64
C ALA A 11 20.80 15.22 -5.37
N LYS A 12 21.19 14.77 -4.16
CA LYS A 12 22.60 14.55 -3.80
C LYS A 12 23.25 13.39 -4.60
N THR A 13 22.44 12.43 -5.06
CA THR A 13 22.86 11.24 -5.83
C THR A 13 21.92 10.99 -7.01
N ARG A 14 22.40 10.28 -8.06
CA ARG A 14 21.55 9.83 -9.17
C ARG A 14 20.51 8.82 -8.70
N ASP A 15 19.35 8.80 -9.35
CA ASP A 15 18.32 7.78 -9.13
C ASP A 15 18.86 6.38 -9.50
N ASN A 16 18.67 5.41 -8.62
CA ASN A 16 19.12 4.02 -8.79
C ASN A 16 17.98 3.08 -9.22
N LEU A 17 16.91 3.60 -9.83
CA LEU A 17 15.85 2.78 -10.38
C LEU A 17 16.40 1.73 -11.38
N LYS A 18 16.24 0.47 -11.00
CA LYS A 18 16.52 -0.71 -11.80
C LYS A 18 15.20 -1.43 -12.05
N ARG A 19 14.70 -1.31 -13.27
CA ARG A 19 13.53 -2.03 -13.76
C ARG A 19 13.97 -3.02 -14.82
N ASN A 20 13.70 -4.31 -14.59
CA ASN A 20 13.89 -5.38 -15.55
C ASN A 20 12.52 -5.90 -15.94
N GLN A 21 12.21 -5.89 -17.24
CA GLN A 21 11.00 -6.49 -17.78
C GLN A 21 11.40 -7.59 -18.74
N PHE A 22 10.78 -8.75 -18.57
CA PHE A 22 11.00 -9.90 -19.42
C PHE A 22 9.70 -10.65 -19.56
N GLY A 23 9.57 -11.37 -20.67
CA GLY A 23 8.37 -12.11 -20.96
C GLY A 23 8.47 -12.80 -22.29
N GLY A 24 7.51 -13.66 -22.54
CA GLY A 24 7.42 -14.44 -23.75
C GLY A 24 6.04 -15.02 -23.91
N THR A 25 5.73 -15.40 -25.13
CA THR A 25 4.50 -16.11 -25.44
C THR A 25 4.83 -17.31 -26.33
N ILE A 26 4.02 -18.34 -26.20
CA ILE A 26 4.06 -19.52 -27.05
C ILE A 26 2.63 -19.96 -27.31
N GLY A 27 2.35 -20.39 -28.52
CA GLY A 27 1.04 -20.91 -28.87
C GLY A 27 1.09 -21.70 -30.17
N GLY A 28 0.04 -22.47 -30.40
CA GLY A 28 -0.07 -23.30 -31.59
C GLY A 28 -1.15 -24.36 -31.47
N PRO A 29 -1.28 -25.20 -32.52
CA PRO A 29 -2.18 -26.33 -32.49
C PRO A 29 -1.62 -27.47 -31.62
N ILE A 30 -2.43 -28.00 -30.72
CA ILE A 30 -2.24 -29.33 -30.11
C ILE A 30 -2.83 -30.38 -31.07
N ILE A 31 -4.04 -30.13 -31.56
CA ILE A 31 -4.71 -30.91 -32.61
C ILE A 31 -5.08 -29.93 -33.71
N LYS A 32 -4.49 -30.11 -34.90
CA LYS A 32 -4.74 -29.22 -36.05
C LYS A 32 -6.25 -29.05 -36.28
N ASN A 33 -6.68 -27.80 -36.44
CA ASN A 33 -8.07 -27.40 -36.69
C ASN A 33 -9.07 -27.73 -35.58
N ARG A 34 -8.63 -28.20 -34.41
CA ARG A 34 -9.51 -28.55 -33.30
C ARG A 34 -9.08 -27.95 -31.98
N LEU A 35 -7.86 -28.20 -31.53
CA LEU A 35 -7.41 -27.80 -30.21
C LEU A 35 -6.15 -26.95 -30.34
N PHE A 36 -6.22 -25.73 -29.80
CA PHE A 36 -5.13 -24.75 -29.81
C PHE A 36 -4.83 -24.31 -28.39
N PHE A 37 -3.59 -23.93 -28.15
CA PHE A 37 -3.17 -23.35 -26.89
C PHE A 37 -2.43 -22.03 -27.12
N PHE A 38 -2.47 -21.20 -26.09
CA PHE A 38 -1.66 -20.01 -25.96
C PHE A 38 -1.22 -19.88 -24.50
N ALA A 39 0.05 -19.59 -24.28
CA ALA A 39 0.59 -19.30 -22.97
C ALA A 39 1.48 -18.06 -23.05
N GLY A 40 1.44 -17.25 -22.01
CA GLY A 40 2.25 -16.05 -21.89
C GLY A 40 2.66 -15.82 -20.46
N GLU A 41 3.86 -15.31 -20.29
CA GLU A 41 4.39 -14.86 -18.99
C GLU A 41 5.02 -13.49 -19.20
N GLN A 42 4.72 -12.56 -18.31
CA GLN A 42 5.40 -11.28 -18.20
C GLN A 42 5.82 -11.08 -16.75
N ALA A 43 7.06 -10.66 -16.55
CA ALA A 43 7.58 -10.29 -15.25
C ALA A 43 8.16 -8.88 -15.27
N THR A 44 7.89 -8.12 -14.21
CA THR A 44 8.52 -6.83 -13.93
C THR A 44 9.20 -6.91 -12.58
N VAL A 45 10.52 -6.81 -12.55
CA VAL A 45 11.31 -6.73 -11.32
C VAL A 45 11.81 -5.30 -11.18
N LEU A 46 11.34 -4.60 -10.15
CA LEU A 46 11.69 -3.23 -9.84
C LEU A 46 12.48 -3.18 -8.53
N ARG A 47 13.64 -2.53 -8.57
CA ARG A 47 14.43 -2.18 -7.39
C ARG A 47 14.78 -0.70 -7.49
N SER A 48 14.55 0.04 -6.41
CA SER A 48 14.90 1.45 -6.32
C SER A 48 15.45 1.78 -4.94
N THR A 49 16.47 2.62 -4.97
CA THR A 49 17.00 3.38 -3.84
C THR A 49 17.29 4.77 -4.46
N PRO A 50 16.93 5.95 -3.92
CA PRO A 50 16.37 6.27 -2.61
C PRO A 50 15.13 7.19 -2.74
N ASP A 51 13.94 6.76 -2.33
CA ASP A 51 12.95 7.77 -1.98
C ASP A 51 13.42 8.38 -0.66
N GLN A 52 14.06 9.55 -0.73
CA GLN A 52 14.58 10.23 0.45
C GLN A 52 13.42 10.91 1.17
N ALA A 53 12.99 10.33 2.28
CA ALA A 53 12.08 11.01 3.18
C ALA A 53 12.88 11.99 4.03
N ILE A 54 12.58 13.29 3.88
CA ILE A 54 13.07 14.32 4.80
C ILE A 54 12.23 14.24 6.06
N GLN A 55 12.90 14.13 7.21
CA GLN A 55 12.27 14.20 8.53
C GLN A 55 13.05 15.21 9.37
N PHE A 56 12.39 15.83 10.35
CA PHE A 56 13.02 16.72 11.31
C PHE A 56 12.91 16.11 12.70
N VAL A 57 14.02 15.60 13.23
CA VAL A 57 14.08 14.96 14.56
C VAL A 57 14.58 15.96 15.61
N PRO A 58 14.32 15.72 16.91
CA PRO A 58 14.82 16.60 17.96
C PRO A 58 16.34 16.77 17.91
N THR A 59 16.81 18.01 17.97
CA THR A 59 18.23 18.35 18.06
C THR A 59 18.75 18.24 19.50
N ALA A 60 20.06 18.21 19.67
CA ALA A 60 20.66 18.26 21.02
C ALA A 60 20.21 19.50 21.82
N GLN A 61 20.07 20.66 21.17
CA GLN A 61 19.61 21.91 21.79
C GLN A 61 18.15 21.82 22.26
N MET A 62 17.27 21.20 21.45
CA MET A 62 15.89 20.92 21.86
C MET A 62 15.84 19.99 23.07
N LEU A 63 16.72 18.97 23.12
CA LEU A 63 16.81 18.05 24.25
C LEU A 63 17.37 18.68 25.54
N THR A 64 17.96 19.87 25.44
CA THR A 64 18.33 20.70 26.61
C THR A 64 17.30 21.78 26.93
N GLY A 65 16.15 21.81 26.25
CA GLY A 65 15.06 22.73 26.55
C GLY A 65 15.05 24.04 25.76
N ASP A 66 15.98 24.22 24.81
CA ASP A 66 16.07 25.42 24.00
C ASP A 66 15.57 25.15 22.57
N PHE A 67 14.50 25.84 22.19
CA PHE A 67 13.87 25.71 20.87
C PHE A 67 14.09 26.94 19.99
N THR A 68 14.91 27.92 20.41
CA THR A 68 15.10 29.18 19.70
C THR A 68 15.57 28.99 18.25
N THR A 69 16.54 28.08 18.02
CA THR A 69 17.06 27.80 16.68
C THR A 69 16.04 27.11 15.79
N ILE A 70 15.40 26.03 16.25
CA ILE A 70 14.42 25.28 15.46
C ILE A 70 13.16 26.09 15.14
N THR A 71 12.80 27.03 16.00
CA THR A 71 11.65 27.93 15.80
C THR A 71 11.99 29.20 15.02
N SER A 72 13.27 29.43 14.71
CA SER A 72 13.70 30.62 13.99
C SER A 72 13.31 30.60 12.51
N PRO A 73 13.32 31.76 11.82
CA PRO A 73 13.14 31.83 10.37
C PRO A 73 14.16 31.02 9.56
N GLN A 74 15.29 30.60 10.16
CA GLN A 74 16.26 29.72 9.50
C GLN A 74 15.67 28.32 9.26
N CYS A 75 14.86 27.84 10.19
CA CYS A 75 14.33 26.47 10.20
C CYS A 75 12.84 26.38 9.89
N SER A 76 12.16 27.52 9.76
CA SER A 76 10.72 27.62 9.53
C SER A 76 10.42 28.43 8.27
N THR A 77 9.65 27.84 7.34
CA THR A 77 9.22 28.49 6.10
C THR A 77 8.11 29.52 6.31
N THR A 78 7.45 29.51 7.49
CA THR A 78 6.39 30.46 7.86
C THR A 78 6.90 31.61 8.72
N GLY A 79 8.22 31.70 8.93
CA GLY A 79 8.86 32.69 9.79
C GLY A 79 9.02 32.23 11.25
N GLN A 80 9.29 33.17 12.15
CA GLN A 80 9.52 32.88 13.57
C GLN A 80 8.27 32.23 14.19
N ILE A 81 8.46 31.06 14.80
CA ILE A 81 7.45 30.39 15.60
C ILE A 81 7.66 30.83 17.06
N ASN A 82 6.60 31.27 17.72
CA ASN A 82 6.61 31.54 19.16
C ASN A 82 5.79 30.46 19.85
N LEU A 83 6.39 29.80 20.83
CA LEU A 83 5.67 28.84 21.65
C LEU A 83 4.58 29.56 22.43
N ARG A 84 3.44 28.88 22.59
CA ARG A 84 2.30 29.40 23.35
C ARG A 84 2.64 29.43 24.85
N PRO A 85 2.00 30.32 25.63
CA PRO A 85 2.12 30.28 27.08
C PRO A 85 1.89 28.87 27.64
N PRO A 86 2.64 28.45 28.68
CA PRO A 86 3.52 29.26 29.54
C PRO A 86 4.97 29.42 29.05
N TYR A 87 5.30 29.00 27.82
CA TYR A 87 6.68 28.92 27.35
C TYR A 87 7.19 30.26 26.81
N ALA A 88 7.92 31.00 27.66
CA ALA A 88 8.57 32.24 27.25
C ALA A 88 9.87 31.95 26.48
N ASN A 89 10.19 32.83 25.52
CA ASN A 89 11.45 32.79 24.75
C ASN A 89 11.76 31.46 24.06
N ASN A 90 10.74 30.64 23.77
CA ASN A 90 10.89 29.30 23.21
C ASN A 90 11.79 28.37 24.04
N HIS A 91 11.73 28.51 25.37
CA HIS A 91 12.41 27.63 26.31
C HIS A 91 11.42 26.79 27.11
N ILE A 92 11.81 25.55 27.40
CA ILE A 92 11.06 24.60 28.20
C ILE A 92 12.02 23.94 29.17
N ASP A 93 11.65 23.87 30.43
CA ASP A 93 12.42 23.11 31.42
C ASP A 93 12.41 21.62 31.04
N PRO A 94 13.57 20.97 30.82
CA PRO A 94 13.64 19.55 30.46
C PRO A 94 12.97 18.60 31.46
N SER A 95 12.74 19.03 32.71
CA SER A 95 11.95 18.26 33.69
C SER A 95 10.48 18.06 33.28
N GLN A 96 9.98 18.88 32.35
CA GLN A 96 8.65 18.76 31.77
C GLN A 96 8.59 17.79 30.59
N PHE A 97 9.73 17.26 30.14
CA PHE A 97 9.75 16.29 29.06
C PHE A 97 9.13 14.97 29.50
N SER A 98 8.33 14.41 28.61
CA SER A 98 7.66 13.14 28.82
C SER A 98 8.68 12.02 28.85
N PRO A 99 8.69 11.16 29.90
CA PRO A 99 9.56 9.99 29.94
C PRO A 99 9.26 9.03 28.76
N VAL A 100 8.01 8.99 28.28
CA VAL A 100 7.61 8.21 27.11
C VAL A 100 8.30 8.73 25.86
N SER A 101 8.27 10.04 25.62
CA SER A 101 8.87 10.65 24.43
C SER A 101 10.38 10.44 24.42
N LEU A 102 11.04 10.60 25.58
CA LEU A 102 12.46 10.29 25.73
C LEU A 102 12.77 8.79 25.53
N ALA A 103 11.88 7.89 25.95
CA ALA A 103 12.03 6.45 25.72
C ALA A 103 11.91 6.10 24.22
N ILE A 104 11.02 6.77 23.48
CA ILE A 104 10.90 6.64 22.02
C ILE A 104 12.18 7.08 21.32
N LEU A 105 12.75 8.24 21.70
CA LEU A 105 13.99 8.76 21.10
C LEU A 105 15.21 7.87 21.38
N LYS A 106 15.15 7.02 22.41
CA LYS A 106 16.20 6.05 22.76
C LYS A 106 16.01 4.68 22.10
N GLN A 107 14.95 4.49 21.32
CA GLN A 107 14.70 3.20 20.66
C GLN A 107 15.81 2.87 19.66
N PRO A 108 16.18 1.59 19.52
CA PRO A 108 17.14 1.16 18.52
C PRO A 108 16.76 1.63 17.11
N GLY A 109 17.70 2.26 16.41
CA GLY A 109 17.48 2.78 15.07
C GLY A 109 16.75 4.12 15.00
N PHE A 110 16.39 4.76 16.11
CA PHE A 110 15.93 6.15 16.06
C PHE A 110 17.09 7.05 15.62
N PRO A 111 16.95 7.86 14.55
CA PRO A 111 18.06 8.65 14.03
C PRO A 111 18.33 9.89 14.88
N THR A 112 19.60 10.26 14.98
CA THR A 112 20.07 11.53 15.55
C THR A 112 20.57 12.46 14.45
N THR A 113 20.68 13.76 14.74
CA THR A 113 21.17 14.74 13.78
C THR A 113 22.09 15.77 14.42
N SER A 114 23.04 16.27 13.65
CA SER A 114 23.86 17.44 13.96
C SER A 114 23.39 18.69 13.24
N ASP A 115 22.35 18.58 12.40
CA ASP A 115 21.76 19.71 11.70
C ASP A 115 20.98 20.60 12.70
N PRO A 116 21.20 21.92 12.70
CA PRO A 116 20.57 22.82 13.68
C PRO A 116 19.05 22.90 13.52
N CYS A 117 18.51 22.55 12.35
CA CYS A 117 17.08 22.48 12.09
C CYS A 117 16.52 21.06 12.26
N GLY A 118 17.30 20.10 12.75
CA GLY A 118 16.80 18.74 12.99
C GLY A 118 16.76 17.86 11.75
N LEU A 119 17.26 18.32 10.60
CA LEU A 119 17.09 17.62 9.33
C LEU A 119 17.78 16.25 9.33
N VAL A 120 17.05 15.22 8.91
CA VAL A 120 17.54 13.87 8.61
C VAL A 120 17.02 13.44 7.24
N ASN A 121 17.92 12.91 6.41
CA ASN A 121 17.54 12.28 5.15
C ASN A 121 17.44 10.77 5.36
N ILE A 122 16.26 10.21 5.18
CA ILE A 122 15.99 8.79 5.37
C ILE A 122 15.86 8.13 4.01
N GLY A 123 16.73 7.16 3.73
CA GLY A 123 16.59 6.33 2.53
C GLY A 123 15.54 5.25 2.74
N ARG A 124 14.50 5.24 1.91
CA ARG A 124 13.54 4.14 1.86
C ARG A 124 13.90 3.14 0.77
N ARG A 125 13.82 1.85 1.11
CA ARG A 125 13.92 0.78 0.12
C ARG A 125 12.59 0.72 -0.62
N ALA A 126 12.64 0.85 -1.94
CA ALA A 126 11.48 0.67 -2.78
C ALA A 126 11.75 -0.48 -3.76
N GLY A 127 10.80 -1.37 -3.93
CA GLY A 127 10.93 -2.46 -4.87
C GLY A 127 9.63 -3.21 -5.01
N SER A 128 9.51 -3.93 -6.12
CA SER A 128 8.42 -4.86 -6.31
C SER A 128 8.79 -5.91 -7.35
N ASP A 129 8.15 -7.06 -7.22
CA ASP A 129 8.20 -8.16 -8.17
C ASP A 129 6.77 -8.42 -8.64
N GLU A 130 6.54 -8.24 -9.94
CA GLU A 130 5.25 -8.48 -10.57
C GLU A 130 5.38 -9.61 -11.59
N TYR A 131 4.43 -10.54 -11.57
CA TYR A 131 4.33 -11.66 -12.51
C TYR A 131 2.90 -11.75 -13.02
N LEU A 132 2.73 -11.78 -14.34
CA LEU A 132 1.47 -11.92 -15.03
C LEU A 132 1.55 -13.16 -15.93
N THR A 133 0.81 -14.20 -15.56
CA THR A 133 0.71 -15.45 -16.31
C THR A 133 -0.64 -15.52 -16.99
N VAL A 134 -0.64 -15.88 -18.26
CA VAL A 134 -1.85 -16.21 -19.02
C VAL A 134 -1.71 -17.57 -19.66
N GLY A 135 -2.75 -18.39 -19.54
CA GLY A 135 -2.90 -19.64 -20.27
C GLY A 135 -4.27 -19.71 -20.89
N ARG A 136 -4.36 -20.09 -22.16
CA ARG A 136 -5.61 -20.24 -22.89
C ARG A 136 -5.61 -21.53 -23.69
N MET A 137 -6.74 -22.22 -23.70
CA MET A 137 -7.03 -23.33 -24.60
C MET A 137 -8.30 -23.01 -25.38
N ASP A 138 -8.24 -23.15 -26.69
CA ASP A 138 -9.37 -22.98 -27.60
C ASP A 138 -9.67 -24.33 -28.24
N TYR A 139 -10.93 -24.77 -28.18
CA TYR A 139 -11.36 -26.08 -28.66
C TYR A 139 -12.59 -25.96 -29.57
N GLN A 140 -12.42 -26.34 -30.83
CA GLN A 140 -13.51 -26.52 -31.80
C GLN A 140 -14.06 -27.94 -31.67
N LEU A 141 -15.18 -28.09 -30.97
CA LEU A 141 -15.83 -29.39 -30.77
C LEU A 141 -16.44 -29.90 -32.08
N SER A 142 -17.09 -29.00 -32.82
CA SER A 142 -17.71 -29.25 -34.12
C SER A 142 -17.80 -27.96 -34.93
N ALA A 143 -18.33 -28.00 -36.16
CA ALA A 143 -18.59 -26.78 -36.94
C ALA A 143 -19.59 -25.82 -36.28
N LYS A 144 -20.34 -26.27 -35.26
CA LYS A 144 -21.38 -25.49 -34.57
C LYS A 144 -21.02 -25.09 -33.14
N HIS A 145 -19.90 -25.57 -32.61
CA HIS A 145 -19.61 -25.48 -31.18
C HIS A 145 -18.13 -25.26 -30.94
N SER A 146 -17.80 -24.15 -30.30
CA SER A 146 -16.45 -23.83 -29.83
C SER A 146 -16.46 -23.50 -28.33
N LEU A 147 -15.41 -23.94 -27.66
CA LEU A 147 -15.14 -23.65 -26.26
C LEU A 147 -13.79 -22.96 -26.14
N PHE A 148 -13.62 -22.13 -25.11
CA PHE A 148 -12.30 -21.77 -24.63
C PHE A 148 -12.23 -21.73 -23.11
N GLY A 149 -11.06 -22.06 -22.57
CA GLY A 149 -10.70 -21.83 -21.19
C GLY A 149 -9.54 -20.85 -21.12
N LEU A 150 -9.63 -19.82 -20.27
CA LEU A 150 -8.58 -18.84 -20.03
C LEU A 150 -8.29 -18.79 -18.54
N TYR A 151 -7.03 -18.98 -18.17
CA TYR A 151 -6.51 -18.79 -16.83
C TYR A 151 -5.59 -17.57 -16.79
N LEU A 152 -5.78 -16.73 -15.79
CA LEU A 152 -4.92 -15.58 -15.48
C LEU A 152 -4.42 -15.70 -14.04
N SER A 153 -3.12 -15.50 -13.87
CA SER A 153 -2.49 -15.34 -12.56
C SER A 153 -1.77 -14.00 -12.53
N ALA A 154 -2.01 -13.21 -11.48
CA ALA A 154 -1.24 -12.00 -11.23
C ALA A 154 -0.67 -12.04 -9.82
N VAL A 155 0.64 -11.88 -9.69
CA VAL A 155 1.33 -11.79 -8.41
C VAL A 155 2.07 -10.47 -8.37
N TYR A 156 1.88 -9.70 -7.30
CA TYR A 156 2.64 -8.48 -7.03
C TYR A 156 3.16 -8.56 -5.59
N ASN A 157 4.48 -8.63 -5.43
CA ASN A 157 5.13 -8.63 -4.13
C ASN A 157 5.91 -7.35 -3.97
N GLN A 158 5.63 -6.61 -2.90
CA GLN A 158 6.35 -5.43 -2.50
C GLN A 158 6.87 -5.65 -1.07
N PRO A 159 8.20 -5.66 -0.84
CA PRO A 159 8.74 -5.71 0.51
C PRO A 159 8.42 -4.42 1.27
N SER A 160 8.46 -4.51 2.60
CA SER A 160 8.41 -3.32 3.46
C SER A 160 9.64 -2.43 3.25
N ASP A 161 9.47 -1.13 3.44
CA ASP A 161 10.56 -0.15 3.47
C ASP A 161 11.22 -0.01 4.87
N PHE A 162 10.87 -0.89 5.81
CA PHE A 162 11.47 -0.96 7.15
C PHE A 162 13.00 -1.15 7.10
N ASP A 163 13.70 -0.32 7.88
CA ASP A 163 15.13 -0.47 8.14
C ASP A 163 15.36 -0.50 9.65
N PRO A 164 15.83 -1.61 10.25
CA PRO A 164 16.14 -1.68 11.67
C PRO A 164 17.18 -0.64 12.13
N LYS A 165 17.99 -0.09 11.21
CA LYS A 165 18.97 0.97 11.50
C LYS A 165 18.38 2.37 11.41
N ASN A 166 17.20 2.52 10.81
CA ASN A 166 16.48 3.77 10.71
C ASN A 166 14.98 3.54 10.90
N LEU A 167 14.56 3.61 12.16
CA LEU A 167 13.21 3.36 12.63
C LEU A 167 12.16 4.25 11.95
N LEU A 168 12.54 5.44 11.50
CA LEU A 168 11.67 6.40 10.81
C LEU A 168 11.56 6.13 9.29
N ALA A 169 12.20 5.07 8.78
CA ALA A 169 12.12 4.68 7.38
C ALA A 169 10.76 4.08 7.00
N LEU A 170 10.08 3.43 7.94
CA LEU A 170 8.84 2.71 7.66
C LEU A 170 7.73 3.66 7.17
N ALA A 171 7.31 3.51 5.92
CA ALA A 171 6.09 4.12 5.39
C ALA A 171 5.12 3.08 4.82
N ASN A 172 5.64 1.96 4.34
CA ASN A 172 4.86 0.90 3.72
C ASN A 172 5.24 -0.46 4.31
N ASP A 173 4.20 -1.21 4.64
CA ASP A 173 4.34 -2.62 4.98
C ASP A 173 4.66 -3.46 3.76
N GLU A 174 5.05 -4.70 4.04
CA GLU A 174 5.08 -5.71 3.01
C GLU A 174 3.66 -5.96 2.48
N LEU A 175 3.52 -5.98 1.16
CA LEU A 175 2.27 -6.20 0.45
C LEU A 175 2.47 -7.35 -0.53
N ARG A 176 1.63 -8.38 -0.40
CA ARG A 176 1.55 -9.45 -1.41
C ARG A 176 0.17 -9.45 -2.01
N PHE A 177 0.08 -9.22 -3.31
CA PHE A 177 -1.15 -9.32 -4.09
C PHE A 177 -1.09 -10.61 -4.90
N GLY A 178 -2.10 -11.45 -4.76
CA GLY A 178 -2.27 -12.65 -5.56
C GLY A 178 -3.66 -12.67 -6.18
N VAL A 179 -3.74 -12.87 -7.49
CA VAL A 179 -4.98 -13.02 -8.25
C VAL A 179 -4.91 -14.31 -9.03
N HIS A 180 -6.00 -15.06 -8.98
CA HIS A 180 -6.27 -16.15 -9.90
C HIS A 180 -7.63 -15.89 -10.53
N SER A 181 -7.73 -16.03 -11.84
CA SER A 181 -8.98 -15.91 -12.57
C SER A 181 -9.08 -17.03 -13.59
N PHE A 182 -10.25 -17.64 -13.70
CA PHE A 182 -10.57 -18.64 -14.70
C PHE A 182 -11.84 -18.22 -15.43
N VAL A 183 -11.75 -18.16 -16.76
CA VAL A 183 -12.85 -17.84 -17.65
C VAL A 183 -13.11 -19.02 -18.57
N LEU A 184 -14.35 -19.47 -18.62
CA LEU A 184 -14.87 -20.38 -19.62
C LEU A 184 -15.72 -19.58 -20.60
N GLY A 185 -15.54 -19.82 -21.90
CA GLY A 185 -16.47 -19.36 -22.92
C GLY A 185 -16.98 -20.52 -23.75
N ASP A 186 -18.25 -20.43 -24.13
CA ASP A 186 -18.96 -21.39 -24.98
C ASP A 186 -19.72 -20.62 -26.05
N THR A 187 -19.42 -20.89 -27.32
CA THR A 187 -20.20 -20.39 -28.45
C THR A 187 -20.86 -21.55 -29.15
N TYR A 188 -22.19 -21.53 -29.18
CA TYR A 188 -22.99 -22.60 -29.75
C TYR A 188 -24.00 -22.07 -30.79
N LEU A 189 -23.94 -22.63 -31.98
CA LEU A 189 -24.92 -22.41 -33.04
C LEU A 189 -26.11 -23.36 -32.82
N ILE A 190 -27.10 -22.87 -32.07
CA ILE A 190 -28.35 -23.59 -31.74
C ILE A 190 -29.09 -24.01 -33.02
N GLY A 191 -29.07 -23.13 -34.04
CA GLY A 191 -29.62 -23.39 -35.37
C GLY A 191 -29.02 -22.43 -36.39
N ASN A 192 -29.42 -22.53 -37.66
CA ASN A 192 -28.80 -21.74 -38.75
C ASN A 192 -28.88 -20.22 -38.55
N ASN A 193 -29.79 -19.76 -37.67
CA ASN A 193 -30.09 -18.35 -37.46
C ASN A 193 -30.01 -17.95 -35.99
N THR A 194 -29.42 -18.76 -35.10
CA THR A 194 -29.38 -18.47 -33.66
C THR A 194 -28.06 -18.91 -33.05
N VAL A 195 -27.37 -17.98 -32.41
CA VAL A 195 -26.10 -18.17 -31.74
C VAL A 195 -26.27 -17.83 -30.27
N SER A 196 -25.80 -18.71 -29.39
CA SER A 196 -25.58 -18.46 -27.97
C SER A 196 -24.08 -18.26 -27.74
N ASN A 197 -23.76 -17.30 -26.87
CA ASN A 197 -22.40 -16.95 -26.49
C ASN A 197 -22.35 -16.79 -24.98
N PHE A 198 -22.09 -17.90 -24.31
CA PHE A 198 -22.01 -17.99 -22.87
C PHE A 198 -20.59 -17.70 -22.36
N ARG A 199 -20.49 -17.00 -21.23
CA ARG A 199 -19.23 -16.80 -20.50
C ARG A 199 -19.43 -17.00 -19.00
N ALA A 200 -18.54 -17.77 -18.40
CA ALA A 200 -18.44 -17.90 -16.95
C ALA A 200 -17.05 -17.48 -16.48
N ASN A 201 -16.96 -16.74 -15.39
CA ASN A 201 -15.71 -16.29 -14.78
C ASN A 201 -15.74 -16.55 -13.26
N LEU A 202 -14.64 -17.08 -12.76
CA LEU A 202 -14.36 -17.24 -11.33
C LEU A 202 -13.01 -16.58 -11.04
N TYR A 203 -12.98 -15.63 -10.12
CA TYR A 203 -11.72 -15.05 -9.66
C TYR A 203 -11.59 -15.05 -8.15
N ARG A 204 -10.35 -15.12 -7.68
CA ARG A 204 -9.95 -15.03 -6.28
C ARG A 204 -8.77 -14.07 -6.16
N THR A 205 -8.90 -13.09 -5.27
CA THR A 205 -7.79 -12.24 -4.85
C THR A 205 -7.43 -12.51 -3.39
N LYS A 206 -6.14 -12.42 -3.08
CA LYS A 206 -5.57 -12.44 -1.73
C LYS A 206 -4.58 -11.30 -1.59
N VAL A 207 -4.80 -10.43 -0.61
CA VAL A 207 -4.02 -9.21 -0.41
C VAL A 207 -3.61 -9.04 1.05
N PRO A 208 -2.74 -9.91 1.59
CA PRO A 208 -2.14 -9.69 2.91
C PRO A 208 -1.14 -8.53 2.89
N LYS A 209 -1.22 -7.73 3.95
CA LYS A 209 -0.25 -6.72 4.35
C LYS A 209 0.28 -7.06 5.73
N SER A 210 1.59 -7.21 5.85
CA SER A 210 2.24 -7.57 7.11
C SER A 210 3.25 -6.51 7.53
N SER A 211 3.11 -6.05 8.76
CA SER A 211 4.00 -5.04 9.33
C SER A 211 5.20 -5.67 10.03
N PRO A 212 6.36 -5.00 10.00
CA PRO A 212 7.50 -5.38 10.84
C PRO A 212 7.16 -5.20 12.33
N GLN A 213 7.87 -5.93 13.18
CA GLN A 213 7.78 -5.79 14.64
C GLN A 213 8.98 -5.01 15.17
N TYR A 214 8.72 -4.03 16.03
CA TYR A 214 9.72 -3.25 16.77
C TYR A 214 9.27 -3.06 18.22
N PHE A 215 8.79 -1.88 18.59
CA PHE A 215 8.26 -1.58 19.93
C PHE A 215 6.81 -1.12 19.80
N ASP A 216 6.03 -1.30 20.86
CA ASP A 216 4.68 -0.76 20.98
C ASP A 216 4.55 0.25 22.12
N ALA A 217 3.35 0.75 22.32
CA ALA A 217 3.04 1.76 23.34
C ALA A 217 3.44 1.32 24.76
N SER A 218 3.29 0.03 25.09
CA SER A 218 3.61 -0.50 26.41
C SER A 218 5.11 -0.54 26.67
N ASP A 219 5.91 -0.83 25.64
CA ASP A 219 7.38 -0.85 25.71
C ASP A 219 7.99 0.51 26.05
N VAL A 220 7.29 1.61 25.74
CA VAL A 220 7.70 2.99 26.06
C VAL A 220 6.94 3.60 27.24
N GLY A 221 6.18 2.78 27.97
CA GLY A 221 5.52 3.18 29.23
C GLY A 221 4.15 3.82 29.07
N VAL A 222 3.51 3.73 27.90
CA VAL A 222 2.12 4.16 27.72
C VAL A 222 1.18 3.05 28.18
N ASN A 223 0.38 3.34 29.21
CA ASN A 223 -0.66 2.42 29.67
C ASN A 223 -1.91 2.53 28.78
N MET A 224 -1.94 1.75 27.71
CA MET A 224 -3.08 1.67 26.80
C MET A 224 -3.27 0.25 26.27
N TYR A 225 -4.45 -0.02 25.72
CA TYR A 225 -4.69 -1.25 24.98
C TYR A 225 -3.81 -1.31 23.72
N VAL A 226 -3.11 -2.42 23.52
CA VAL A 226 -2.25 -2.65 22.35
C VAL A 226 -2.97 -3.60 21.38
N GLY A 227 -3.59 -3.03 20.34
CA GLY A 227 -4.33 -3.81 19.34
C GLY A 227 -3.43 -4.53 18.33
N VAL A 228 -2.23 -3.99 18.09
CA VAL A 228 -1.20 -4.59 17.23
C VAL A 228 0.11 -4.68 18.03
N PRO A 229 0.47 -5.85 18.57
CA PRO A 229 1.69 -6.02 19.36
C PRO A 229 2.95 -5.62 18.59
N LYS A 230 3.91 -5.01 19.29
CA LYS A 230 5.21 -4.59 18.73
C LYS A 230 5.11 -3.65 17.53
N PHE A 231 4.09 -2.80 17.50
CA PHE A 231 3.90 -1.80 16.48
C PHE A 231 3.37 -0.50 17.10
N MET A 232 3.97 0.64 16.76
CA MET A 232 3.53 1.97 17.19
C MET A 232 3.59 2.94 16.03
N ARG A 233 2.48 3.65 15.78
CA ARG A 233 2.44 4.71 14.76
C ARG A 233 2.19 6.06 15.39
N PHE A 234 2.85 7.10 14.91
CA PHE A 234 2.49 8.47 15.23
C PHE A 234 3.02 9.47 14.22
N THR A 235 2.42 10.66 14.22
CA THR A 235 2.77 11.76 13.33
C THR A 235 3.07 13.00 14.15
N VAL A 236 4.24 13.61 13.94
CA VAL A 236 4.63 14.92 14.50
C VAL A 236 4.69 15.94 13.37
N ALA A 237 3.72 16.85 13.32
CA ALA A 237 3.70 17.91 12.31
C ALA A 237 4.94 18.81 12.46
N ASN A 238 5.53 19.23 11.32
CA ASN A 238 6.81 19.96 11.27
C ASN A 238 7.98 19.20 11.94
N GLY A 239 7.87 17.89 12.07
CA GLY A 239 8.84 17.03 12.72
C GLY A 239 9.04 15.75 11.93
N PHE A 240 8.63 14.64 12.55
CA PHE A 240 8.88 13.30 12.06
C PHE A 240 7.67 12.38 12.29
N ASN A 241 7.63 11.28 11.54
CA ASN A 241 6.58 10.28 11.62
C ASN A 241 7.20 8.91 11.88
N LEU A 242 6.64 8.17 12.83
CA LEU A 242 6.93 6.76 13.00
C LEU A 242 5.82 5.97 12.32
N ALA A 243 6.18 5.19 11.30
CA ALA A 243 5.28 4.43 10.45
C ALA A 243 4.31 5.30 9.61
N GLY A 244 4.28 5.10 8.30
CA GLY A 244 3.31 5.75 7.41
C GLY A 244 1.91 5.14 7.51
N THR A 245 0.92 5.77 6.87
CA THR A 245 -0.43 5.18 6.74
C THR A 245 -0.42 3.87 5.97
N GLY A 246 0.52 3.72 5.02
CA GLY A 246 0.78 2.49 4.27
C GLY A 246 1.29 1.34 5.13
N ALA A 247 1.89 1.62 6.29
CA ALA A 247 2.30 0.65 7.29
C ALA A 247 1.12 0.33 8.24
N THR A 248 0.12 -0.36 7.67
CA THR A 248 -1.03 -0.84 8.41
C THR A 248 -1.23 -2.31 8.05
N PRO A 249 -1.20 -3.22 9.04
CA PRO A 249 -1.48 -4.62 8.80
C PRO A 249 -2.94 -4.80 8.41
N SER A 250 -3.16 -5.50 7.30
CA SER A 250 -4.50 -5.72 6.75
C SER A 250 -4.52 -7.02 5.95
N ASN A 251 -5.69 -7.59 5.75
CA ASN A 251 -5.87 -8.73 4.86
C ASN A 251 -7.18 -8.57 4.10
N TYR A 252 -7.12 -8.53 2.78
CA TYR A 252 -8.31 -8.44 1.93
C TYR A 252 -8.37 -9.61 0.97
N ASN A 253 -9.50 -10.28 0.97
CA ASN A 253 -9.72 -11.50 0.24
C ASN A 253 -11.03 -11.39 -0.52
N THR A 254 -10.99 -11.26 -1.85
CA THR A 254 -12.21 -11.22 -2.68
C THR A 254 -12.38 -12.50 -3.48
N THR A 255 -13.58 -13.04 -3.56
CA THR A 255 -13.98 -14.10 -4.49
C THR A 255 -15.11 -13.55 -5.34
N GLY A 256 -15.07 -13.72 -6.65
CA GLY A 256 -16.15 -13.28 -7.50
C GLY A 256 -16.48 -14.29 -8.58
N PHE A 257 -17.76 -14.30 -8.92
CA PHE A 257 -18.36 -15.11 -9.94
C PHE A 257 -19.05 -14.19 -10.93
N GLN A 258 -18.96 -14.48 -12.21
CA GLN A 258 -19.72 -13.81 -13.24
C GLN A 258 -20.20 -14.81 -14.26
N PHE A 259 -21.47 -14.71 -14.63
CA PHE A 259 -22.09 -15.53 -15.66
C PHE A 259 -22.83 -14.60 -16.61
N ALA A 260 -22.54 -14.73 -17.90
CA ALA A 260 -23.16 -13.93 -18.93
C ALA A 260 -23.60 -14.83 -20.09
N GLU A 261 -24.75 -14.52 -20.66
CA GLU A 261 -25.28 -15.15 -21.87
C GLU A 261 -25.68 -14.03 -22.83
N ASP A 262 -25.26 -14.16 -24.09
CA ASP A 262 -25.70 -13.30 -25.18
C ASP A 262 -26.27 -14.18 -26.30
N ILE A 263 -27.56 -14.02 -26.59
CA ILE A 263 -28.24 -14.71 -27.70
C ILE A 263 -28.45 -13.72 -28.84
N SER A 264 -28.00 -14.10 -30.03
CA SER A 264 -28.26 -13.39 -31.29
C SER A 264 -29.08 -14.27 -32.21
N MET A 265 -30.19 -13.74 -32.72
CA MET A 265 -31.09 -14.47 -33.61
C MET A 265 -31.52 -13.64 -34.83
N ILE A 266 -31.65 -14.32 -35.97
CA ILE A 266 -32.23 -13.76 -37.20
C ILE A 266 -33.57 -14.44 -37.47
N ARG A 267 -34.65 -13.67 -37.47
CA ARG A 267 -36.00 -14.19 -37.76
C ARG A 267 -36.63 -13.34 -38.86
N GLY A 268 -36.68 -13.89 -40.07
CA GLY A 268 -37.12 -13.15 -41.26
C GLY A 268 -36.20 -11.96 -41.53
N ALA A 269 -36.76 -10.76 -41.63
CA ALA A 269 -36.03 -9.51 -41.84
C ALA A 269 -35.50 -8.87 -40.52
N HIS A 270 -35.68 -9.51 -39.37
CA HIS A 270 -35.31 -8.96 -38.07
C HIS A 270 -34.08 -9.64 -37.48
N GLN A 271 -33.18 -8.84 -36.90
CA GLN A 271 -32.10 -9.29 -36.02
C GLN A 271 -32.46 -8.90 -34.58
N ILE A 272 -32.43 -9.87 -33.67
CA ILE A 272 -32.79 -9.69 -32.26
C ILE A 272 -31.61 -10.15 -31.41
N GLY A 273 -31.22 -9.32 -30.44
CA GLY A 273 -30.21 -9.63 -29.44
C GLY A 273 -30.81 -9.57 -28.04
N TYR A 274 -30.45 -10.54 -27.20
CA TYR A 274 -30.83 -10.58 -25.79
C TYR A 274 -29.62 -10.98 -24.95
N GLY A 275 -29.39 -10.30 -23.84
CA GLY A 275 -28.27 -10.57 -22.96
C GLY A 275 -28.70 -10.62 -21.50
N VAL A 276 -28.02 -11.42 -20.70
CA VAL A 276 -28.10 -11.38 -19.23
C VAL A 276 -26.70 -11.48 -18.68
N ASN A 277 -26.40 -10.69 -17.65
CA ASN A 277 -25.16 -10.75 -16.91
C ASN A 277 -25.44 -10.74 -15.41
N TRP A 278 -24.98 -11.77 -14.72
CA TRP A 278 -25.03 -11.84 -13.26
C TRP A 278 -23.61 -11.84 -12.71
N ILE A 279 -23.35 -10.97 -11.74
CA ILE A 279 -22.09 -10.91 -11.01
C ILE A 279 -22.38 -11.07 -9.52
N HIS A 280 -21.68 -12.00 -8.88
CA HIS A 280 -21.64 -12.13 -7.44
C HIS A 280 -20.22 -11.88 -6.94
N SER A 281 -20.06 -11.00 -5.94
CA SER A 281 -18.75 -10.72 -5.35
C SER A 281 -18.82 -10.80 -3.83
N GLU A 282 -17.82 -11.47 -3.27
CA GLU A 282 -17.64 -11.67 -1.84
C GLU A 282 -16.30 -11.12 -1.40
N MET A 283 -16.28 -10.17 -0.47
CA MET A 283 -15.05 -9.71 0.17
C MET A 283 -15.05 -10.11 1.64
N ASN A 284 -13.92 -10.65 2.10
CA ASN A 284 -13.59 -10.81 3.51
C ASN A 284 -12.33 -10.00 3.79
N GLY A 285 -12.47 -8.93 4.56
CA GLY A 285 -11.43 -7.94 4.81
C GLY A 285 -11.25 -7.68 6.30
N VAL A 286 -10.01 -7.52 6.72
CA VAL A 286 -9.64 -7.00 8.05
C VAL A 286 -8.62 -5.89 7.87
N SER A 287 -8.81 -4.76 8.55
CA SER A 287 -7.87 -3.64 8.57
C SER A 287 -7.55 -3.21 9.99
N GLN A 288 -6.26 -3.14 10.32
CA GLN A 288 -5.80 -2.73 11.65
C GLN A 288 -5.54 -1.22 11.75
N LEU A 289 -6.07 -0.41 10.83
CA LEU A 289 -5.75 1.03 10.72
C LEU A 289 -5.86 1.77 12.06
N ASN A 290 -7.00 1.66 12.75
CA ASN A 290 -7.22 2.30 14.04
C ASN A 290 -6.80 1.41 15.23
N ALA A 291 -6.54 0.13 15.01
CA ALA A 291 -6.01 -0.78 16.03
C ALA A 291 -4.53 -0.51 16.36
N THR A 292 -3.79 0.08 15.41
CA THR A 292 -2.45 0.64 15.65
C THR A 292 -2.45 1.91 16.52
N ALA A 293 -3.63 2.46 16.81
CA ALA A 293 -3.86 3.59 17.70
C ALA A 293 -2.90 4.78 17.49
N PRO A 294 -2.87 5.39 16.29
CA PRO A 294 -1.92 6.45 16.00
C PRO A 294 -2.10 7.69 16.88
N PHE A 295 -0.98 8.23 17.36
CA PHE A 295 -0.91 9.54 18.00
C PHE A 295 -0.63 10.64 16.97
N THR A 296 -1.19 11.82 17.19
CA THR A 296 -0.88 13.02 16.39
C THR A 296 -0.39 14.12 17.31
N PHE A 297 0.69 14.80 16.91
CA PHE A 297 1.23 15.99 17.56
C PHE A 297 1.31 17.11 16.51
N ASN A 298 0.34 18.02 16.50
CA ASN A 298 0.22 19.01 15.43
C ASN A 298 0.56 20.45 15.86
N GLY A 299 1.02 20.67 17.10
CA GLY A 299 1.28 22.01 17.63
C GLY A 299 0.05 22.71 18.19
N GLN A 300 -1.10 22.03 18.34
CA GLN A 300 -2.29 22.63 18.94
C GLN A 300 -2.07 23.05 20.40
N ILE A 301 -1.14 22.43 21.12
CA ILE A 301 -0.92 22.77 22.53
C ILE A 301 0.10 23.90 22.64
N THR A 302 1.29 23.73 22.08
CA THR A 302 2.40 24.68 22.25
C THR A 302 2.66 25.59 21.04
N GLY A 303 1.95 25.40 19.93
CA GLY A 303 2.24 26.06 18.66
C GLY A 303 3.25 25.31 17.78
N PHE A 304 3.88 24.24 18.28
CA PHE A 304 4.89 23.49 17.53
C PHE A 304 4.85 21.98 17.83
N GLY A 305 4.64 21.15 16.80
CA GLY A 305 4.47 19.70 16.94
C GLY A 305 5.62 18.98 17.66
N PRO A 306 6.90 19.25 17.35
CA PRO A 306 8.02 18.63 18.06
C PRO A 306 8.06 18.94 19.56
N VAL A 307 7.56 20.11 19.96
CA VAL A 307 7.42 20.44 21.38
C VAL A 307 6.28 19.65 22.00
N ASP A 308 5.10 19.63 21.37
CA ASP A 308 3.95 18.82 21.82
C ASP A 308 4.35 17.36 22.03
N PHE A 309 5.18 16.80 21.13
CA PHE A 309 5.78 15.47 21.28
C PHE A 309 6.68 15.38 22.51
N LEU A 310 7.67 16.26 22.67
CA LEU A 310 8.63 16.18 23.78
C LEU A 310 7.97 16.29 25.16
N ILE A 311 6.91 17.09 25.30
CA ILE A 311 6.14 17.21 26.55
C ILE A 311 5.03 16.15 26.68
N GLY A 312 4.85 15.27 25.70
CA GLY A 312 3.86 14.18 25.74
C GLY A 312 2.41 14.67 25.73
N ARG A 313 2.09 15.64 24.87
CA ARG A 313 0.76 16.24 24.73
C ARG A 313 0.24 16.05 23.29
N PRO A 314 -0.28 14.85 22.94
CA PRO A 314 -0.84 14.62 21.62
C PRO A 314 -2.10 15.44 21.42
N SER A 315 -2.29 15.96 20.20
CA SER A 315 -3.51 16.64 19.78
C SER A 315 -4.65 15.67 19.48
N ALA A 316 -4.32 14.42 19.15
CA ALA A 316 -5.29 13.36 18.91
C ALA A 316 -4.69 11.97 19.17
N LEU A 317 -5.57 11.04 19.55
CA LEU A 317 -5.33 9.59 19.57
C LEU A 317 -6.53 8.92 18.91
N THR A 318 -6.30 8.17 17.83
CA THR A 318 -7.39 7.47 17.12
C THR A 318 -7.28 5.97 17.37
N GLN A 319 -7.94 5.48 18.42
CA GLN A 319 -7.96 4.06 18.75
C GLN A 319 -9.29 3.40 18.36
N GLY A 320 -9.23 2.22 17.77
CA GLY A 320 -10.40 1.41 17.46
C GLY A 320 -10.07 -0.08 17.39
N SER A 321 -11.12 -0.90 17.36
CA SER A 321 -10.98 -2.32 17.05
C SER A 321 -10.58 -2.53 15.57
N PRO A 322 -10.08 -3.71 15.20
CA PRO A 322 -9.88 -4.07 13.80
C PRO A 322 -11.17 -3.81 13.00
N SER A 323 -11.07 -3.11 11.87
CA SER A 323 -12.21 -2.90 10.97
C SER A 323 -12.43 -4.16 10.14
N LEU A 324 -13.65 -4.68 10.18
CA LEU A 324 -14.06 -5.89 9.47
C LEU A 324 -14.96 -5.53 8.30
N GLY A 325 -14.69 -6.12 7.13
CA GLY A 325 -15.51 -5.95 5.92
C GLY A 325 -15.92 -7.29 5.36
N TYR A 326 -17.22 -7.61 5.41
CA TYR A 326 -17.79 -8.85 4.89
C TYR A 326 -18.81 -8.57 3.77
N TYR A 327 -18.41 -7.79 2.77
CA TYR A 327 -19.32 -7.35 1.73
C TYR A 327 -19.74 -8.51 0.82
N ARG A 328 -21.02 -8.53 0.47
CA ARG A 328 -21.63 -9.45 -0.48
C ARG A 328 -22.50 -8.64 -1.42
N LEU A 329 -22.28 -8.78 -2.73
CA LEU A 329 -23.00 -8.00 -3.74
C LEU A 329 -23.48 -8.91 -4.86
N ASN A 330 -24.73 -8.70 -5.28
CA ASN A 330 -25.26 -9.21 -6.53
C ASN A 330 -25.49 -8.03 -7.48
N TYR A 331 -25.09 -8.21 -8.74
CA TYR A 331 -25.40 -7.30 -9.83
C TYR A 331 -26.08 -8.08 -10.95
N PHE A 332 -27.12 -7.48 -11.53
CA PHE A 332 -27.87 -8.02 -12.66
C PHE A 332 -27.89 -6.98 -13.77
N GLY A 333 -27.47 -7.37 -14.96
CA GLY A 333 -27.61 -6.62 -16.21
C GLY A 333 -28.42 -7.40 -17.22
N PHE A 334 -29.16 -6.68 -18.07
CA PHE A 334 -30.04 -7.18 -19.13
C PHE A 334 -29.97 -6.27 -20.36
#